data_AF-A0A2T7P5R3-F1
#
_entry.id   AF-A0A2T7P5R3-F1
#
_cell.length_a   1.000
_cell.length_b   1.000
_cell.length_c   1.000
_cell.angle_alpha   90.00
_cell.angle_beta   90.00
_cell.angle_gamma   90.00
#
_symmetry.space_group_name_H-M   'P 1'
#
loop_
_entity.id
_entity.type
_entity.pdbx_description
1 polymer ?
#
loop_
_entity_poly.entity_id
_entity_poly.type
_entity_poly.pdbx_seq_one_letter_code
_entity_poly.pdbx_strand_id
1 'polypeptide(L)'
;MATSACLGRLNGKIALITGSSSGIGRGAAVKFAELGAKLALTGRQTAYLEEVGKECERLPLLITADLSKESDTEYVVKTVIENYGKLDVLVNSAGILAMGSIEDTSLKQLDDVFNINVRAIYHLTMLCVPYIIQTKGNIVNVSSVNGIRSFLERTKTTQALGRPGTTEETANVIAFLASDSASFITGATIPVDGGKHAMCPR
;
A
#
# COMPACT_ATOMS: atom_id res chain seq x y z
N MET A 1 33.02 8.07 13.95
CA MET A 1 31.73 8.02 14.65
C MET A 1 30.63 7.74 13.64
N ALA A 2 30.39 6.47 13.32
CA ALA A 2 29.21 6.07 12.57
C ALA A 2 28.10 5.85 13.59
N THR A 3 27.14 6.77 13.66
CA THR A 3 25.90 6.53 14.39
C THR A 3 25.27 5.28 13.81
N SER A 4 24.86 4.36 14.69
CA SER A 4 24.13 3.13 14.36
C SER A 4 23.09 3.42 13.28
N ALA A 5 23.38 3.02 12.04
CA ALA A 5 22.43 3.08 10.93
C ALA A 5 21.41 1.98 11.18
N CYS A 6 20.40 2.27 12.01
CA CYS A 6 19.26 1.39 12.16
C CYS A 6 18.58 1.27 10.78
N LEU A 7 18.69 0.09 10.17
CA LEU A 7 17.93 -0.29 8.97
C LEU A 7 16.45 0.14 9.12
N GLY A 8 15.89 0.76 8.08
CA GLY A 8 14.44 0.95 7.98
C GLY A 8 13.83 2.17 8.69
N ARG A 9 14.60 3.14 9.19
CA ARG A 9 14.01 4.36 9.76
C ARG A 9 13.30 5.22 8.70
N LEU A 10 12.17 5.81 9.07
CA LEU A 10 11.34 6.68 8.23
C LEU A 10 11.16 8.08 8.83
N ASN A 11 11.96 8.41 9.85
CA ASN A 11 11.98 9.72 10.49
C ASN A 11 12.07 10.87 9.47
N GLY A 12 11.13 11.81 9.57
CA GLY A 12 11.12 13.01 8.72
C GLY A 12 10.54 12.79 7.31
N LYS A 13 10.18 11.56 6.95
CA LYS A 13 9.43 11.24 5.72
C LYS A 13 7.94 11.51 5.94
N ILE A 14 7.28 12.05 4.92
CA ILE A 14 5.83 12.14 4.80
C ILE A 14 5.37 10.99 3.90
N ALA A 15 4.50 10.12 4.40
CA ALA A 15 3.96 9.00 3.64
C ALA A 15 2.43 9.12 3.48
N LEU A 16 1.95 8.97 2.24
CA LEU A 16 0.55 8.77 1.93
C LEU A 16 0.29 7.27 1.73
N ILE A 17 -0.61 6.69 2.52
CA ILE A 17 -0.97 5.27 2.44
C ILE A 17 -2.45 5.14 2.12
N THR A 18 -2.76 4.50 1.00
CA THR A 18 -4.14 4.25 0.57
C THR A 18 -4.70 2.92 1.07
N GLY A 19 -6.01 2.85 1.30
CA GLY A 19 -6.62 1.62 1.82
C GLY A 19 -6.25 1.33 3.27
N SER A 20 -6.02 2.37 4.07
CA SER A 20 -5.41 2.26 5.41
C SER A 20 -6.38 1.83 6.51
N SER A 21 -7.67 1.75 6.23
CA SER A 21 -8.69 1.35 7.23
C SER A 21 -8.59 -0.11 7.68
N SER A 22 -7.90 -0.99 6.95
CA SER A 22 -7.79 -2.41 7.29
C SER A 22 -6.61 -3.11 6.59
N GLY A 23 -6.39 -4.38 6.92
CA GLY A 23 -5.49 -5.27 6.18
C GLY A 23 -4.04 -4.77 6.07
N ILE A 24 -3.48 -4.88 4.86
CA ILE A 24 -2.09 -4.51 4.56
C ILE A 24 -1.87 -2.99 4.75
N GLY A 25 -2.81 -2.16 4.31
CA GLY A 25 -2.71 -0.70 4.46
C GLY A 25 -2.67 -0.27 5.93
N ARG A 26 -3.51 -0.86 6.79
CA ARG A 26 -3.45 -0.65 8.25
C ARG A 26 -2.12 -1.12 8.84
N GLY A 27 -1.68 -2.33 8.48
CA GLY A 27 -0.41 -2.87 8.97
C GLY A 27 0.78 -1.99 8.58
N ALA A 28 0.79 -1.50 7.34
CA ALA A 28 1.76 -0.52 6.88
C ALA A 28 1.66 0.77 7.70
N ALA A 29 0.48 1.36 7.87
CA ALA A 29 0.29 2.59 8.64
C ALA A 29 0.88 2.50 10.06
N VAL A 30 0.56 1.45 10.81
CA VAL A 30 1.11 1.23 12.16
C VAL A 30 2.63 1.10 12.09
N LYS A 31 3.17 0.30 11.16
CA LYS A 31 4.62 0.10 11.00
C LYS A 31 5.36 1.39 10.63
N PHE A 32 4.82 2.19 9.72
CA PHE A 32 5.41 3.47 9.35
C PHE A 32 5.40 4.45 10.53
N ALA A 33 4.36 4.44 11.36
CA ALA A 33 4.27 5.26 12.56
C ALA A 33 5.35 4.88 13.58
N GLU A 34 5.54 3.59 13.87
CA GLU A 34 6.63 3.07 14.72
C GLU A 34 8.02 3.49 14.22
N LEU A 35 8.18 3.61 12.90
CA LEU A 35 9.44 4.00 12.26
C LEU A 35 9.59 5.52 12.11
N GLY A 36 8.65 6.29 12.68
CA GLY A 36 8.68 7.74 12.83
C GLY A 36 8.30 8.56 11.60
N ALA A 37 7.59 7.95 10.64
CA ALA A 37 7.00 8.68 9.52
C ALA A 37 5.86 9.60 10.00
N LYS A 38 5.68 10.74 9.32
CA LYS A 38 4.40 11.46 9.38
C LYS A 38 3.49 10.90 8.31
N LEU A 39 2.24 10.62 8.67
CA LEU A 39 1.33 9.84 7.85
C LEU A 39 0.12 10.64 7.41
N ALA A 40 -0.22 10.50 6.13
CA ALA A 40 -1.55 10.72 5.62
C ALA A 40 -2.19 9.37 5.28
N LEU A 41 -3.32 9.06 5.90
CA LEU A 41 -4.02 7.80 5.73
C LEU A 41 -5.34 8.07 5.01
N THR A 42 -5.62 7.29 3.96
CA THR A 42 -6.91 7.37 3.28
C THR A 42 -7.66 6.05 3.26
N GLY A 43 -8.98 6.14 3.39
CA GLY A 43 -9.93 5.03 3.32
C GLY A 43 -11.36 5.55 3.23
N ARG A 44 -12.31 4.67 2.90
CA ARG A 44 -13.72 5.06 2.73
C ARG A 44 -14.50 5.15 4.05
N GLN A 45 -14.03 4.43 5.07
CA GLN A 45 -14.75 4.25 6.33
C GLN A 45 -14.05 5.02 7.44
N THR A 46 -14.60 6.20 7.77
CA THR A 46 -14.01 7.12 8.75
C THR A 46 -13.75 6.45 10.10
N ALA A 47 -14.72 5.71 10.63
CA ALA A 47 -14.60 5.06 11.94
C ALA A 47 -13.37 4.12 12.03
N TYR A 48 -13.17 3.26 11.03
CA TYR A 48 -12.00 2.38 11.00
C TYR A 48 -10.69 3.14 10.75
N LEU A 49 -10.73 4.23 10.00
CA LEU A 49 -9.56 5.06 9.78
C LEU A 49 -9.12 5.78 11.07
N GLU A 50 -10.09 6.22 11.88
CA GLU A 50 -9.85 6.78 13.22
C GLU A 50 -9.30 5.75 14.21
N GLU A 51 -9.76 4.50 14.17
CA GLU A 51 -9.19 3.40 14.95
C GLU A 51 -7.71 3.22 14.65
N VAL A 52 -7.34 3.14 13.36
CA VAL A 52 -5.93 3.04 12.95
C VAL A 52 -5.14 4.28 13.36
N GLY A 53 -5.75 5.46 13.30
CA GLY A 53 -5.14 6.69 13.78
C GLY A 53 -4.74 6.65 15.25
N LYS A 54 -5.51 5.93 16.09
CA LYS A 54 -5.21 5.74 17.54
C LYS A 54 -4.10 4.73 17.80
N GLU A 55 -3.82 3.84 16.85
CA GLU A 55 -2.70 2.88 16.93
C GLU A 55 -1.35 3.51 16.54
N CYS A 56 -1.35 4.67 15.90
CA CYS A 56 -0.14 5.37 15.50
C CYS A 56 0.47 6.17 16.66
N GLU A 57 1.80 6.15 16.82
CA GLU A 57 2.50 6.94 17.85
C GLU A 57 2.20 8.45 17.78
N ARG A 58 1.96 8.95 16.57
CA ARG A 58 1.52 10.32 16.29
C ARG A 58 0.24 10.26 15.49
N LEU A 59 -0.73 11.10 15.86
CA LEU A 59 -1.99 11.21 15.13
C LEU A 59 -1.72 11.56 13.65
N PRO A 60 -2.12 10.70 12.71
CA PRO A 60 -1.93 10.93 11.29
C PRO A 60 -3.00 11.86 10.72
N LEU A 61 -2.75 12.43 9.54
CA LEU A 61 -3.76 13.12 8.75
C LEU A 61 -4.73 12.07 8.17
N LEU A 62 -5.97 12.07 8.64
CA LEU A 62 -7.01 11.15 8.17
C LEU A 62 -7.80 11.79 7.02
N ILE A 63 -7.90 11.11 5.88
CA ILE A 63 -8.59 11.61 4.69
C ILE A 63 -9.61 10.57 4.21
N THR A 64 -10.89 10.81 4.49
CA THR A 64 -11.97 9.97 3.97
C THR A 64 -12.19 10.28 2.49
N ALA A 65 -12.03 9.27 1.63
CA ALA A 65 -12.12 9.42 0.19
C ALA A 65 -12.54 8.12 -0.51
N ASP A 66 -13.27 8.24 -1.61
CA ASP A 66 -13.61 7.16 -2.53
C ASP A 66 -12.73 7.22 -3.78
N LEU A 67 -11.67 6.42 -3.78
CA LEU A 67 -10.66 6.42 -4.84
C LEU A 67 -11.19 5.93 -6.21
N SER A 68 -12.45 5.49 -6.30
CA SER A 68 -13.10 5.26 -7.61
C SER A 68 -13.43 6.56 -8.36
N LYS A 69 -13.29 7.71 -7.69
CA LYS A 69 -13.59 9.05 -8.22
C LYS A 69 -12.31 9.87 -8.34
N GLU A 70 -12.11 10.46 -9.51
CA GLU A 70 -10.92 11.28 -9.80
C GLU A 70 -10.86 12.52 -8.90
N SER A 71 -12.01 13.15 -8.64
CA SER A 71 -12.13 14.29 -7.70
C SER A 71 -11.60 13.95 -6.30
N ASP A 72 -11.81 12.72 -5.84
CA ASP A 72 -11.40 12.29 -4.51
C ASP A 72 -9.90 12.01 -4.48
N THR A 73 -9.33 11.44 -5.55
CA THR A 73 -7.87 11.29 -5.67
C THR A 73 -7.15 12.64 -5.73
N GLU A 74 -7.71 13.63 -6.44
CA GLU A 74 -7.19 15.01 -6.46
C GLU A 74 -7.27 15.65 -5.09
N TYR A 75 -8.42 15.51 -4.42
CA TYR A 75 -8.63 15.99 -3.05
C TYR A 75 -7.62 15.40 -2.09
N VAL A 76 -7.39 14.08 -2.11
CA VAL A 76 -6.41 13.41 -1.26
C VAL A 76 -5.02 14.03 -1.42
N VAL A 77 -4.51 14.15 -2.66
CA VAL A 77 -3.17 14.69 -2.90
C VAL A 77 -3.09 16.15 -2.49
N LYS A 78 -4.10 16.96 -2.84
CA LYS A 78 -4.19 18.36 -2.43
C LYS A 78 -4.11 18.52 -0.91
N THR A 79 -4.93 17.76 -0.17
CA THR A 79 -4.97 17.81 1.30
C THR A 79 -3.62 17.44 1.92
N VAL A 80 -2.93 16.43 1.39
CA VAL A 80 -1.59 16.06 1.85
C VAL A 80 -0.59 17.21 1.67
N ILE A 81 -0.57 17.81 0.48
CA ILE A 81 0.38 18.89 0.17
C ILE A 81 0.06 20.16 0.96
N GLU A 82 -1.21 20.53 1.14
CA GLU A 82 -1.61 21.67 1.95
C GLU A 82 -1.21 21.52 3.43
N ASN A 83 -1.24 20.29 3.98
CA ASN A 83 -0.94 20.03 5.39
C ASN A 83 0.56 19.81 5.66
N TYR A 84 1.29 19.20 4.72
CA TYR A 84 2.68 18.79 4.95
C TYR A 84 3.71 19.48 4.05
N GLY A 85 3.27 20.15 2.99
CA GLY A 85 4.12 20.88 2.04
C GLY A 85 5.01 20.01 1.15
N LYS A 86 5.06 18.69 1.39
CA LYS A 86 5.84 17.72 0.62
C LYS A 86 5.26 16.30 0.75
N LEU A 87 5.71 15.42 -0.12
CA LEU A 87 5.43 13.98 -0.07
C LEU A 87 6.71 13.20 -0.38
N ASP A 88 7.10 12.29 0.52
CA ASP A 88 8.31 11.46 0.35
C ASP A 88 7.98 10.03 -0.07
N VAL A 89 6.82 9.49 0.34
CA VAL A 89 6.44 8.10 0.06
C VAL A 89 4.97 8.02 -0.34
N LEU A 90 4.66 7.32 -1.43
CA LEU A 90 3.30 6.89 -1.76
C LEU A 90 3.20 5.37 -1.64
N VAL A 91 2.27 4.87 -0.83
CA VAL A 91 1.91 3.46 -0.77
C VAL A 91 0.52 3.26 -1.36
N ASN A 92 0.47 2.68 -2.56
CA ASN A 92 -0.78 2.29 -3.20
C ASN A 92 -1.20 0.91 -2.67
N SER A 93 -2.01 0.89 -1.60
CA SER A 93 -2.51 -0.34 -0.98
C SER A 93 -4.04 -0.50 -1.03
N ALA A 94 -4.77 0.52 -1.48
CA ALA A 94 -6.21 0.38 -1.73
C ALA A 94 -6.45 -0.64 -2.85
N GLY A 95 -7.37 -1.57 -2.59
CA GLY A 95 -7.79 -2.57 -3.56
C GLY A 95 -9.11 -3.21 -3.16
N ILE A 96 -9.83 -3.72 -4.16
CA ILE A 96 -10.99 -4.58 -3.95
C ILE A 96 -10.76 -5.93 -4.62
N LEU A 97 -11.42 -6.96 -4.10
CA LEU A 97 -11.46 -8.29 -4.69
C LEU A 97 -12.89 -8.61 -5.06
N ALA A 98 -13.08 -9.18 -6.23
CA ALA A 98 -14.35 -9.76 -6.65
C ALA A 98 -14.08 -11.17 -7.20
N MET A 99 -14.92 -12.12 -6.81
CA MET A 99 -14.81 -13.52 -7.22
C MET A 99 -15.69 -13.77 -8.45
N GLY A 100 -15.26 -14.68 -9.32
CA GLY A 100 -16.00 -15.04 -10.52
C GLY A 100 -15.16 -15.90 -11.46
N SER A 101 -15.83 -16.50 -12.44
CA SER A 101 -15.28 -17.18 -13.59
C SER A 101 -15.47 -16.32 -14.85
N ILE A 102 -14.95 -16.78 -15.99
CA ILE A 102 -15.18 -16.10 -17.27
C ILE A 102 -16.66 -16.12 -17.70
N GLU A 103 -17.46 -17.06 -17.17
CA GLU A 103 -18.86 -17.26 -17.54
C GLU A 103 -19.81 -16.35 -16.73
N ASP A 104 -19.41 -15.92 -15.53
CA ASP A 104 -20.29 -15.22 -14.57
C ASP A 104 -19.78 -13.82 -14.15
N THR A 105 -18.56 -13.43 -14.51
CA THR A 105 -18.03 -12.11 -14.17
C THR A 105 -18.73 -11.03 -15.01
N SER A 106 -19.50 -10.17 -14.35
CA SER A 106 -20.16 -9.05 -15.03
C SER A 106 -19.16 -7.96 -15.45
N LEU A 107 -19.48 -7.23 -16.52
CA LEU A 107 -18.69 -6.06 -16.94
C LEU A 107 -18.59 -5.01 -15.83
N LYS A 108 -19.66 -4.79 -15.06
CA LYS A 108 -19.63 -3.88 -13.93
C LYS A 108 -18.60 -4.30 -12.88
N GLN A 109 -18.52 -5.59 -12.57
CA GLN A 109 -17.52 -6.12 -11.63
C GLN A 109 -16.10 -5.91 -12.14
N LEU A 110 -15.87 -6.17 -13.44
CA LEU A 110 -14.59 -5.90 -14.09
C LEU A 110 -14.23 -4.41 -13.97
N ASP A 111 -15.16 -3.53 -14.31
CA ASP A 111 -14.99 -2.07 -14.27
C ASP A 111 -14.71 -1.59 -12.84
N ASP A 112 -15.46 -2.06 -11.85
CA ASP A 112 -15.25 -1.70 -10.44
C ASP A 112 -13.82 -2.09 -9.98
N VAL A 113 -13.38 -3.31 -10.31
CA VAL A 113 -12.04 -3.81 -9.95
C VAL A 113 -10.95 -3.02 -10.67
N PHE A 114 -11.07 -2.78 -11.98
CA PHE A 114 -10.07 -2.02 -12.74
C PHE A 114 -10.05 -0.55 -12.33
N ASN A 115 -11.20 0.03 -11.98
CA ASN A 115 -11.27 1.41 -11.53
C ASN A 115 -10.48 1.61 -10.24
N ILE A 116 -10.64 0.74 -9.25
CA ILE A 116 -9.88 0.84 -7.99
C ILE A 116 -8.44 0.33 -8.15
N ASN A 117 -8.25 -0.89 -8.68
CA ASN A 117 -6.96 -1.58 -8.61
C ASN A 117 -5.98 -1.14 -9.72
N VAL A 118 -6.42 -0.36 -10.70
CA VAL A 118 -5.58 0.11 -11.82
C VAL A 118 -5.71 1.61 -12.03
N ARG A 119 -6.92 2.12 -12.33
CA ARG A 119 -7.12 3.54 -12.69
C ARG A 119 -6.75 4.46 -11.53
N ALA A 120 -7.22 4.17 -10.31
CA ALA A 120 -6.91 4.99 -9.14
C ALA A 120 -5.41 5.03 -8.82
N ILE A 121 -4.72 3.89 -8.95
CA ILE A 121 -3.26 3.79 -8.73
C ILE A 121 -2.51 4.66 -9.75
N TYR A 122 -2.90 4.57 -11.02
CA TYR A 122 -2.32 5.40 -12.08
C TYR A 122 -2.53 6.89 -11.78
N HIS A 123 -3.76 7.28 -11.44
CA HIS A 123 -4.10 8.69 -11.22
C HIS A 123 -3.39 9.27 -9.99
N LEU A 124 -3.39 8.57 -8.86
CA LEU A 124 -2.65 8.97 -7.65
C LEU A 124 -1.16 9.07 -7.92
N THR A 125 -0.59 8.12 -8.67
CA THR A 125 0.83 8.17 -9.05
C THR A 125 1.10 9.41 -9.89
N MET A 126 0.31 9.66 -10.92
CA MET A 126 0.43 10.84 -11.78
C MET A 126 0.41 12.16 -10.97
N LEU A 127 -0.52 12.29 -10.01
CA LEU A 127 -0.66 13.47 -9.16
C LEU A 127 0.49 13.62 -8.15
N CYS A 128 0.99 12.51 -7.59
CA CYS A 128 2.03 12.52 -6.57
C CYS A 128 3.46 12.67 -7.14
N VAL A 129 3.71 12.21 -8.36
CA VAL A 129 5.06 12.15 -8.98
C VAL A 129 5.81 13.49 -8.92
N PRO A 130 5.22 14.66 -9.21
CA PRO A 130 5.93 15.94 -9.10
C PRO A 130 6.53 16.20 -7.71
N TYR A 131 5.81 15.83 -6.65
CA TYR A 131 6.24 16.02 -5.26
C TYR A 131 7.24 14.94 -4.82
N ILE A 132 7.05 13.70 -5.28
CA ILE A 132 7.98 12.59 -5.06
C ILE A 132 9.35 12.90 -5.69
N ILE A 133 9.38 13.48 -6.90
CA ILE A 133 10.63 13.89 -7.56
C ILE A 133 11.38 14.93 -6.72
N GLN A 134 10.68 15.93 -6.18
CA GLN A 134 11.28 17.00 -5.37
C GLN A 134 11.98 16.46 -4.12
N THR A 135 11.36 15.47 -3.46
CA THR A 135 11.88 14.86 -2.24
C THR A 135 12.87 13.72 -2.50
N LYS A 136 13.07 13.31 -3.77
CA LYS A 136 13.74 12.05 -4.15
C LYS A 136 13.11 10.86 -3.40
N GLY A 137 11.78 10.91 -3.31
CA GLY A 137 10.96 9.91 -2.66
C GLY A 137 10.79 8.63 -3.48
N ASN A 138 9.93 7.74 -3.01
CA ASN A 138 9.62 6.49 -3.69
C ASN A 138 8.13 6.13 -3.62
N ILE A 139 7.76 5.14 -4.43
CA ILE A 139 6.38 4.64 -4.55
C ILE A 139 6.43 3.12 -4.33
N VAL A 140 5.57 2.62 -3.45
CA VAL A 140 5.38 1.19 -3.21
C VAL A 140 3.97 0.79 -3.63
N ASN A 141 3.86 -0.08 -4.62
CA ASN A 141 2.57 -0.61 -5.07
C ASN A 141 2.34 -1.99 -4.45
N VAL A 142 1.24 -2.15 -3.70
CA VAL A 142 0.82 -3.45 -3.18
C VAL A 142 0.05 -4.17 -4.27
N SER A 143 0.68 -5.16 -4.88
CA SER A 143 0.06 -6.06 -5.85
C SER A 143 -0.32 -7.39 -5.19
N SER A 144 -0.56 -8.42 -5.99
CA SER A 144 -0.88 -9.77 -5.53
C SER A 144 -0.29 -10.82 -6.46
N VAL A 145 -0.05 -12.02 -5.92
CA VAL A 145 0.24 -13.22 -6.72
C VAL A 145 -0.83 -13.45 -7.80
N ASN A 146 -2.06 -12.99 -7.55
CA ASN A 146 -3.16 -13.09 -8.49
C ASN A 146 -2.96 -12.24 -9.76
N GLY A 147 -2.03 -11.28 -9.76
CA GLY A 147 -1.65 -10.52 -10.95
C GLY A 147 -0.72 -11.29 -11.91
N ILE A 148 -0.10 -12.38 -11.43
CA ILE A 148 0.83 -13.20 -12.22
C ILE A 148 0.31 -14.63 -12.45
N ARG A 149 -0.62 -15.12 -11.62
CA ARG A 149 -1.19 -16.46 -11.66
C ARG A 149 -2.67 -16.43 -11.27
N SER A 150 -3.46 -17.38 -11.73
CA SER A 150 -4.86 -17.51 -11.31
C SER A 150 -4.97 -17.90 -9.83
N PHE A 151 -6.09 -17.52 -9.21
CA PHE A 151 -6.40 -17.93 -7.85
C PHE A 151 -6.70 -19.44 -7.83
N LEU A 152 -6.06 -20.17 -6.92
CA LEU A 152 -6.28 -21.59 -6.73
C LEU A 152 -7.00 -21.82 -5.40
N GLU A 153 -8.10 -22.55 -5.43
CA GLU A 153 -8.88 -22.94 -4.24
C GLU A 153 -8.01 -23.60 -3.15
N ARG A 154 -6.95 -24.31 -3.54
CA ARG A 154 -6.03 -25.02 -2.65
C ARG A 154 -4.88 -24.16 -2.07
N THR A 155 -5.08 -22.85 -1.89
CA THR A 155 -4.00 -21.93 -1.50
C THR A 155 -3.28 -22.29 -0.18
N LYS A 156 -3.92 -23.03 0.76
CA LYS A 156 -3.29 -23.47 2.02
C LYS A 156 -2.26 -24.58 1.85
N THR A 157 -2.41 -25.45 0.84
CA THR A 157 -1.49 -26.59 0.61
C THR A 157 -0.42 -26.28 -0.43
N THR A 158 -0.48 -25.11 -1.07
CA THR A 158 0.44 -24.72 -2.16
C THR A 158 1.55 -23.76 -1.72
N GLN A 159 1.55 -23.31 -0.46
CA GLN A 159 2.60 -22.44 0.09
C GLN A 159 3.72 -23.30 0.70
N ALA A 160 4.99 -22.99 0.39
CA ALA A 160 6.14 -23.72 0.92
C ALA A 160 6.25 -23.59 2.45
N LEU A 161 5.88 -22.43 3.00
CA LEU A 161 5.90 -22.20 4.44
C LEU A 161 4.71 -22.83 5.21
N GLY A 162 3.73 -23.42 4.51
CA GLY A 162 2.64 -24.19 5.13
C GLY A 162 1.66 -23.40 6.02
N ARG A 163 1.73 -22.06 6.03
CA ARG A 163 0.82 -21.19 6.78
C ARG A 163 0.49 -19.91 5.98
N PRO A 164 -0.65 -19.25 6.27
CA PRO A 164 -0.88 -17.91 5.75
C PRO A 164 0.16 -16.91 6.30
N GLY A 165 0.48 -15.90 5.49
CA GLY A 165 1.26 -14.74 5.94
C GLY A 165 0.43 -13.81 6.82
N THR A 166 1.12 -12.96 7.58
CA THR A 166 0.50 -11.89 8.39
C THR A 166 0.57 -10.55 7.68
N THR A 167 -0.28 -9.60 8.10
CA THR A 167 -0.21 -8.21 7.62
C THR A 167 1.11 -7.56 8.01
N GLU A 168 1.67 -7.92 9.18
CA GLU A 168 2.97 -7.43 9.66
C GLU A 168 4.12 -7.86 8.74
N GLU A 169 4.13 -9.12 8.27
CA GLU A 169 5.15 -9.60 7.33
C GLU A 169 5.17 -8.79 6.03
N THR A 170 3.98 -8.40 5.54
CA THR A 170 3.87 -7.55 4.36
C THR A 170 4.26 -6.10 4.68
N ALA A 171 3.82 -5.56 5.82
CA ALA A 171 4.12 -4.20 6.27
C ALA A 171 5.63 -3.98 6.45
N ASN A 172 6.35 -4.97 6.97
CA ASN A 172 7.81 -4.91 7.13
C ASN A 172 8.53 -4.76 5.78
N VAL A 173 8.08 -5.47 4.74
CA VAL A 173 8.65 -5.33 3.38
C VAL A 173 8.29 -3.98 2.77
N ILE A 174 7.06 -3.51 2.93
CA ILE A 174 6.65 -2.17 2.46
C ILE A 174 7.52 -1.09 3.11
N ALA A 175 7.71 -1.15 4.43
CA ALA A 175 8.54 -0.20 5.16
C ALA A 175 10.01 -0.25 4.73
N PHE A 176 10.55 -1.45 4.48
CA PHE A 176 11.90 -1.60 3.92
C PHE A 176 12.03 -0.91 2.56
N LEU A 177 11.11 -1.18 1.63
CA LEU A 177 11.10 -0.61 0.28
C LEU A 177 10.90 0.91 0.28
N ALA A 178 10.15 1.43 1.25
CA ALA A 178 9.95 2.86 1.41
C ALA A 178 11.14 3.58 2.07
N SER A 179 12.02 2.86 2.76
CA SER A 179 13.18 3.43 3.44
C SER A 179 14.39 3.61 2.50
N ASP A 180 15.36 4.41 2.93
CA ASP A 180 16.62 4.61 2.19
C ASP A 180 17.47 3.31 2.13
N SER A 181 17.11 2.27 2.90
CA SER A 181 17.74 0.94 2.85
C SER A 181 17.51 0.24 1.51
N ALA A 182 16.45 0.61 0.78
CA ALA A 182 16.13 0.12 -0.55
C ALA A 182 16.58 1.08 -1.68
N SER A 183 17.53 1.99 -1.39
CA SER A 183 17.96 3.08 -2.30
C SER A 183 18.43 2.64 -3.69
N PHE A 184 18.77 1.36 -3.89
CA PHE A 184 19.17 0.80 -5.19
C PHE A 184 18.19 -0.27 -5.73
N ILE A 185 16.98 -0.33 -5.19
CA ILE A 185 15.91 -1.23 -5.64
C ILE A 185 14.83 -0.39 -6.31
N THR A 186 14.67 -0.55 -7.62
CA THR A 186 13.60 0.11 -8.38
C THR A 186 13.10 -0.81 -9.50
N GLY A 187 11.83 -0.70 -9.87
CA GLY A 187 11.21 -1.52 -10.92
C GLY A 187 11.13 -3.03 -10.62
N ALA A 188 11.33 -3.43 -9.37
CA ALA A 188 11.33 -4.83 -8.95
C ALA A 188 10.00 -5.23 -8.27
N THR A 189 9.63 -6.51 -8.38
CA THR A 189 8.57 -7.13 -7.59
C THR A 189 9.21 -8.00 -6.50
N ILE A 190 8.80 -7.80 -5.25
CA ILE A 190 9.28 -8.58 -4.10
C ILE A 190 8.13 -9.48 -3.60
N PRO A 191 8.16 -10.80 -3.85
CA PRO A 191 7.13 -11.71 -3.39
C PRO A 191 7.12 -11.84 -1.86
N VAL A 192 5.93 -11.68 -1.26
CA VAL A 192 5.66 -11.95 0.17
C VAL A 192 4.53 -12.96 0.27
N ASP A 193 4.81 -14.21 -0.12
CA ASP A 193 3.78 -15.20 -0.41
C ASP A 193 4.06 -16.60 0.16
N GLY A 194 5.01 -16.70 1.11
CA GLY A 194 5.41 -17.97 1.71
C GLY A 194 5.94 -18.99 0.70
N GLY A 195 6.49 -18.53 -0.43
CA GLY A 195 7.03 -19.34 -1.50
C GLY A 195 6.00 -19.78 -2.54
N LYS A 196 4.75 -19.30 -2.49
CA LYS A 196 3.68 -19.71 -3.42
C LYS A 196 4.07 -19.56 -4.89
N HIS A 197 4.72 -18.47 -5.27
CA HIS A 197 5.16 -18.21 -6.65
C HIS A 197 6.23 -19.19 -7.15
N ALA A 198 7.02 -19.77 -6.23
CA ALA A 198 8.08 -20.73 -6.54
C ALA A 198 7.57 -22.18 -6.56
N MET A 199 6.39 -22.44 -6.00
CA MET A 199 5.79 -23.77 -5.98
C MET A 199 4.99 -24.02 -7.25
N CYS A 200 5.14 -25.21 -7.83
CA CYS A 200 4.29 -25.67 -8.92
C CYS A 200 2.91 -26.07 -8.34
N PRO A 201 1.79 -25.53 -8.85
CA PRO A 201 0.47 -26.06 -8.54
C PRO A 201 0.43 -27.53 -8.95
N ARG A 202 0.32 -28.45 -7.99
CA ARG A 202 -0.03 -29.84 -8.25
C ARG A 202 -1.53 -30.04 -8.13
#